data_AF-A0A0F5ZQV0-F1
#
_entry.id   AF-A0A0F5ZQV0-F1
#
_cell.length_a   1.000
_cell.length_b   1.000
_cell.length_c   1.000
_cell.angle_alpha   90.00
_cell.angle_beta   90.00
_cell.angle_gamma   90.00
#
_symmetry.space_group_name_H-M   'P 1'
#
loop_
_entity.id
_entity.type
_entity.pdbx_description
1 polymer ?
#
loop_
_entity_poly.entity_id
_entity_poly.type
_entity_poly.pdbx_seq_one_letter_code
_entity_poly.pdbx_strand_id
1 'polypeptide(L)'
;MVIEINDAGGFHWPGQFNRLQRWLAAEPVDLPVVVFINGWHHNASPNDSNFTDFEEFLGKVEAKAGTPVRGLYVGWRGDSYDTPLAWEPSDFLTVGIERTPR
;
A
#
# COMPACT_ATOMS: atom_id res chain seq x y z
N MET A 1 -5.38 -6.25 5.62
CA MET A 1 -3.94 -6.55 5.75
C MET A 1 -3.16 -5.43 5.08
N VAL A 2 -2.07 -4.97 5.69
CA VAL A 2 -1.24 -3.88 5.15
C VAL A 2 0.18 -4.40 4.96
N ILE A 3 0.72 -4.20 3.75
CA ILE A 3 2.13 -4.39 3.44
C ILE A 3 2.71 -3.08 2.92
N GLU A 4 4.02 -2.93 3.07
CA GLU A 4 4.74 -1.75 2.65
C GLU A 4 5.94 -2.22 1.85
N ILE A 5 6.13 -1.63 0.68
CA ILE A 5 7.17 -1.99 -0.28
C ILE A 5 8.24 -0.90 -0.26
N ASN A 6 9.50 -1.32 -0.37
CA ASN A 6 10.65 -0.43 -0.50
C ASN A 6 10.91 -0.07 -1.97
N ASP A 7 11.80 0.88 -2.21
CA ASP A 7 12.05 1.43 -3.56
C ASP A 7 12.65 0.40 -4.54
N ALA A 8 13.23 -0.68 -4.02
CA ALA A 8 13.72 -1.82 -4.80
C ALA A 8 12.63 -2.87 -5.10
N GLY A 9 11.37 -2.61 -4.74
CA GLY A 9 10.25 -3.54 -4.92
C GLY A 9 10.18 -4.66 -3.88
N GLY A 10 11.00 -4.62 -2.83
CA GLY A 10 11.00 -5.61 -1.74
C GLY A 10 10.12 -5.22 -0.57
N PHE A 11 9.87 -6.14 0.38
CA PHE A 11 9.18 -5.79 1.62
C PHE A 11 9.99 -4.78 2.44
N HIS A 12 9.33 -3.73 2.91
CA HIS A 12 9.99 -2.68 3.69
C HIS A 12 10.39 -3.20 5.09
N TRP A 13 9.49 -3.93 5.75
CA TRP A 13 9.71 -4.42 7.10
C TRP A 13 10.01 -5.93 7.14
N PRO A 14 10.97 -6.36 7.98
CA PRO A 14 11.22 -7.77 8.22
C PRO A 14 9.95 -8.54 8.59
N GLY A 15 9.78 -9.72 7.99
CA GLY A 15 8.67 -10.62 8.29
C GLY A 15 7.30 -10.21 7.72
N GLN A 16 7.18 -9.12 6.93
CA GLN A 16 5.94 -8.81 6.21
C GLN A 16 5.51 -9.94 5.29
N PHE A 17 6.46 -10.55 4.57
CA PHE A 17 6.17 -11.71 3.72
C PHE A 17 5.58 -12.87 4.53
N ASN A 18 6.19 -13.23 5.66
CA ASN A 18 5.69 -14.30 6.53
C ASN A 18 4.30 -13.98 7.10
N ARG A 19 4.01 -12.70 7.42
CA ARG A 19 2.66 -12.28 7.83
C ARG A 19 1.66 -12.39 6.67
N LEU A 20 2.04 -11.99 5.46
CA LEU A 20 1.22 -12.12 4.26
C LEU A 20 0.91 -13.59 3.96
N GLN A 21 1.91 -14.47 3.99
CA GLN A 21 1.73 -15.91 3.78
C GLN A 21 0.77 -16.52 4.82
N ARG A 22 0.95 -16.20 6.11
CA ARG A 22 0.04 -16.68 7.17
C ARG A 22 -1.37 -16.13 7.01
N TRP A 23 -1.49 -14.86 6.63
CA TRP A 23 -2.79 -14.27 6.34
C TRP A 23 -3.43 -15.03 5.18
N LEU A 24 -2.76 -15.19 4.04
CA LEU A 24 -3.27 -15.93 2.87
C LEU A 24 -3.71 -17.35 3.21
N ALA A 25 -2.93 -18.06 4.04
CA ALA A 25 -3.24 -19.42 4.48
C ALA A 25 -4.35 -19.52 5.54
N ALA A 26 -4.79 -18.41 6.14
CA ALA A 26 -5.89 -18.42 7.10
C ALA A 26 -7.24 -18.62 6.38
N GLU A 27 -8.09 -19.48 6.96
CA GLU A 27 -9.45 -19.72 6.46
C GLU A 27 -10.39 -18.53 6.73
N PRO A 28 -11.38 -18.29 5.84
CA PRO A 28 -11.71 -19.08 4.65
C PRO A 28 -10.76 -18.76 3.49
N VAL A 29 -10.21 -19.82 2.87
CA VAL A 29 -9.24 -19.71 1.76
C VAL A 29 -9.93 -19.20 0.47
N ASP A 30 -11.26 -19.27 0.42
CA ASP A 30 -12.07 -18.98 -0.77
C ASP A 30 -12.67 -17.57 -0.82
N LEU A 31 -12.28 -16.68 0.11
CA LEU A 31 -12.76 -15.30 0.07
C LEU A 31 -12.02 -14.49 -1.02
N PRO A 32 -12.71 -13.68 -1.83
CA PRO A 32 -12.08 -12.77 -2.78
C PRO A 32 -11.09 -11.84 -2.08
N VAL A 33 -9.91 -11.67 -2.67
CA VAL A 33 -8.91 -10.70 -2.21
C VAL A 33 -8.99 -9.44 -3.07
N VAL A 34 -9.25 -8.31 -2.43
CA VAL A 34 -9.20 -6.99 -3.05
C VAL A 34 -7.85 -6.36 -2.73
N VAL A 35 -7.07 -6.10 -3.77
CA VAL A 35 -5.74 -5.48 -3.63
C VAL A 35 -5.83 -4.02 -4.06
N PHE A 36 -5.37 -3.12 -3.19
CA PHE A 36 -5.18 -1.71 -3.50
C PHE A 36 -3.72 -1.33 -3.31
N ILE A 37 -3.14 -0.65 -4.29
CA ILE A 37 -1.75 -0.20 -4.27
C ILE A 37 -1.78 1.32 -4.34
N ASN A 38 -1.19 1.98 -3.34
CA ASN A 38 -1.21 3.44 -3.26
C ASN A 38 -0.19 4.09 -4.23
N GLY A 39 -0.41 5.39 -4.50
CA GLY A 39 0.51 6.21 -5.31
C GLY A 39 1.56 6.94 -4.48
N TRP A 40 2.48 7.62 -5.15
CA TRP A 40 3.63 8.35 -4.59
C TRP A 40 3.31 9.38 -3.50
N HIS A 41 2.11 9.97 -3.45
CA HIS A 41 1.78 10.96 -2.41
C HIS A 41 1.13 10.37 -1.16
N HIS A 42 1.15 9.05 -1.02
CA HIS A 42 0.47 8.35 0.05
C HIS A 42 1.38 7.31 0.70
N ASN A 43 1.05 6.94 1.93
CA ASN A 43 1.78 5.90 2.64
C ASN A 43 0.83 4.84 3.23
N ALA A 44 1.41 3.92 4.01
CA ALA A 44 0.70 2.82 4.67
C ALA A 44 0.16 3.18 6.07
N SER A 45 0.13 4.47 6.43
CA SER A 45 -0.38 4.93 7.72
C SER A 45 -1.89 4.66 7.83
N PRO A 46 -2.37 4.24 9.01
CA PRO A 46 -3.82 4.09 9.24
C PRO A 46 -4.58 5.42 9.17
N ASN A 47 -3.89 6.55 9.25
CA ASN A 47 -4.48 7.88 9.15
C ASN A 47 -4.37 8.49 7.74
N ASP A 48 -3.82 7.75 6.77
CA ASP A 48 -3.78 8.18 5.37
C ASP A 48 -5.19 8.11 4.76
N SER A 49 -5.55 9.10 3.94
CA SER A 49 -6.88 9.17 3.34
C SER A 49 -7.14 7.98 2.41
N ASN A 50 -6.13 7.49 1.67
CA ASN A 50 -6.29 6.32 0.81
C ASN A 50 -6.55 5.05 1.62
N PHE A 51 -5.95 4.95 2.81
CA PHE A 51 -6.20 3.81 3.68
C PHE A 51 -7.65 3.83 4.17
N THR A 52 -8.12 4.99 4.65
CA THR A 52 -9.50 5.17 5.11
C THR A 52 -10.51 4.91 3.99
N ASP A 53 -10.31 5.50 2.82
CA ASP A 53 -11.19 5.34 1.66
C ASP A 53 -11.21 3.90 1.16
N PHE A 54 -10.08 3.20 1.24
CA PHE A 54 -10.00 1.78 0.92
C PHE A 54 -10.84 0.93 1.87
N GLU A 55 -10.78 1.17 3.18
CA GLU A 55 -11.62 0.45 4.15
C GLU A 55 -13.12 0.68 3.89
N GLU A 56 -13.52 1.93 3.60
CA GLU A 56 -14.89 2.23 3.20
C GLU A 56 -15.30 1.53 1.90
N PHE A 57 -14.39 1.48 0.92
CA PHE A 57 -14.62 0.79 -0.35
C PHE A 57 -14.83 -0.71 -0.14
N LEU A 58 -14.05 -1.36 0.73
CA LEU A 58 -14.24 -2.78 1.05
C LEU A 58 -15.64 -3.05 1.59
N GLY A 59 -16.12 -2.22 2.53
CA GLY A 59 -17.49 -2.36 3.06
C GLY A 59 -18.57 -2.26 1.97
N LYS A 60 -18.38 -1.38 0.98
CA LYS A 60 -19.27 -1.26 -0.18
C LYS A 60 -19.20 -2.50 -1.10
N VAL A 61 -18.01 -3.08 -1.27
CA VAL A 61 -17.82 -4.32 -2.04
C VAL A 61 -18.50 -5.50 -1.35
N GLU A 62 -18.31 -5.67 -0.04
CA GLU A 62 -18.95 -6.73 0.74
C GLU A 62 -20.47 -6.63 0.69
N ALA A 63 -21.01 -5.43 0.89
CA ALA A 63 -22.45 -5.18 0.83
C ALA A 63 -23.04 -5.52 -0.55
N LYS A 64 -22.29 -5.25 -1.64
CA LYS A 64 -22.72 -5.56 -3.01
C LYS A 64 -22.55 -7.03 -3.37
N ALA A 65 -21.48 -7.67 -2.89
CA ALA A 65 -21.16 -9.07 -3.19
C ALA A 65 -21.99 -10.05 -2.34
N GLY A 66 -22.50 -9.62 -1.18
CA GLY A 66 -23.22 -10.48 -0.25
C GLY A 66 -22.34 -11.54 0.43
N THR A 67 -21.01 -11.36 0.37
CA THR A 67 -20.01 -12.23 0.97
C THR A 67 -18.85 -11.39 1.51
N PRO A 68 -18.18 -11.81 2.61
CA PRO A 68 -16.98 -11.14 3.08
C PRO A 68 -15.87 -11.10 2.02
N VAL A 69 -15.04 -10.07 2.06
CA VAL A 69 -13.85 -9.96 1.21
C VAL A 69 -12.61 -9.68 2.05
N ARG A 70 -11.45 -9.94 1.45
CA ARG A 70 -10.17 -9.81 2.11
C ARG A 70 -9.42 -8.63 1.52
N GLY A 71 -9.25 -7.55 2.30
CA GLY A 71 -8.48 -6.38 1.89
C GLY A 71 -6.97 -6.56 2.02
N LEU A 72 -6.22 -6.31 0.95
CA LEU A 72 -4.77 -6.14 0.95
C LEU A 72 -4.42 -4.71 0.47
N TYR A 73 -4.00 -3.87 1.41
CA TYR A 73 -3.44 -2.57 1.11
C TYR A 73 -1.92 -2.69 0.95
N VAL A 74 -1.40 -2.20 -0.16
CA VAL A 74 0.02 -2.16 -0.48
C VAL A 74 0.45 -0.71 -0.52
N GLY A 75 1.22 -0.32 0.48
CA GLY A 75 1.82 1.00 0.56
C GLY A 75 3.24 1.02 0.02
N TRP A 76 3.67 2.20 -0.40
CA TRP A 76 5.07 2.59 -0.50
C TRP A 76 5.29 3.83 0.36
N ARG A 77 6.55 4.15 0.68
CA ARG A 77 6.96 5.37 1.40
C ARG A 77 6.98 6.57 0.47
N GLY A 78 5.84 6.84 -0.12
CA GLY A 78 5.56 8.03 -0.88
C GLY A 78 5.79 9.30 -0.06
N ASP A 79 6.33 10.36 -0.68
CA ASP A 79 6.72 11.64 -0.05
C ASP A 79 7.53 11.49 1.25
N SER A 80 8.26 10.37 1.43
CA SER A 80 9.09 10.16 2.62
C SER A 80 10.33 11.05 2.69
N TYR A 81 10.58 11.81 1.61
CA TYR A 81 11.56 12.88 1.58
C TYR A 81 10.83 14.22 1.68
N ASP A 82 11.01 14.93 2.80
CA ASP A 82 10.63 16.33 2.92
C ASP A 82 11.47 17.17 1.94
N THR A 83 10.89 17.51 0.80
CA THR A 83 11.50 18.44 -0.15
C THR A 83 10.88 19.83 0.04
N PRO A 84 11.67 20.93 -0.07
CA PRO A 84 11.14 22.29 0.02
C PRO A 84 10.36 22.72 -1.24
N LEU A 85 10.00 21.78 -2.12
CA LEU A 85 9.41 22.04 -3.42
C LEU A 85 7.90 21.78 -3.38
N ALA A 86 7.18 22.47 -4.26
CA ALA A 86 5.78 22.16 -4.50
C ALA A 86 5.64 20.73 -5.08
N TRP A 87 4.43 20.18 -5.01
CA TRP A 87 4.16 18.76 -5.27
C TRP A 87 4.50 18.36 -6.72
N GLU A 88 4.12 19.18 -7.70
CA GLU A 88 4.45 18.92 -9.12
C GLU A 88 5.98 18.89 -9.40
N PRO A 89 6.82 19.81 -8.88
CA PRO A 89 8.27 19.69 -9.05
C PRO A 89 8.93 18.57 -8.24
N SER A 90 8.34 18.09 -7.13
CA SER A 90 8.88 16.93 -6.42
C SER A 90 8.76 15.63 -7.24
N ASP A 91 7.72 15.51 -8.08
CA ASP A 91 7.50 14.33 -8.93
C ASP A 91 8.68 14.05 -9.88
N PHE A 92 9.36 15.11 -10.34
CA PHE A 92 10.49 15.00 -11.29
C PHE A 92 11.84 14.81 -10.62
N LEU A 93 12.02 15.29 -9.38
CA LEU A 93 13.31 15.25 -8.68
C LEU A 93 13.59 13.90 -8.01
N THR A 94 12.55 13.22 -7.52
CA THR A 94 12.68 11.85 -7.01
C THR A 94 13.26 10.92 -8.08
N VAL A 95 12.75 11.00 -9.30
CA VAL A 95 13.25 10.22 -10.45
C VAL A 95 14.72 10.55 -10.78
N GLY A 96 15.16 11.78 -10.52
CA GLY A 96 16.52 12.25 -10.77
C GLY A 96 17.55 11.77 -9.74
N ILE A 97 17.19 11.73 -8.46
CA ILE A 97 18.08 11.31 -7.36
C ILE A 97 18.46 9.82 -7.49
N GLU A 98 17.55 8.98 -7.98
CA GLU A 98 17.74 7.54 -8.15
C GLU A 98 18.72 7.14 -9.27
N ARG A 99 19.06 8.06 -10.20
CA ARG A 99 19.99 7.76 -11.31
C ARG A 99 21.47 7.95 -10.95
N THR A 100 21.78 8.36 -9.73
CA THR A 100 23.17 8.56 -9.30
C THR A 100 23.65 7.30 -8.59
N PRO A 101 24.61 6.53 -9.13
CA PRO A 101 25.20 5.42 -8.40
C PRO A 101 25.93 5.98 -7.17
N ARG A 102 25.71 5.36 -6.01
CA ARG A 102 26.60 5.51 -4.85
C ARG A 102 27.88 4.70 -5.06
#